data_AF-A0A517NQG3-F1
#
_entry.id   AF-A0A517NQG3-F1
#
_cell.length_a   1.000
_cell.length_b   1.000
_cell.length_c   1.000
_cell.angle_alpha   90.00
_cell.angle_beta   90.00
_cell.angle_gamma   90.00
#
_symmetry.space_group_name_H-M   'P 1'
#
loop_
_entity.id
_entity.type
_entity.pdbx_description
1 polymer ?
#
loop_
_entity_poly.entity_id
_entity_poly.type
_entity_poly.pdbx_seq_one_letter_code
_entity_poly.pdbx_strand_id
1 'polypeptide(L)'
;MNSPLPRLLSVTIRIDAISLKTAFALLTCFVLLQCQPVTTSAQDAMDQEMEMSMEDDMSMEMEMDMGMEDDMYMDDGYGMQGGSNRRSAGGTPQQALGQAVQNSLATLVSSMDLSPLSASPESLGTNIEAGPELGRDAEVAYQSGNYPAALQLHFAHMVTEYNQARVPLQTVKYSQLFRRPVWQIRWGVSYTLHGDDVTDASPILEGKTTPMSGGGRNPRGMDQGMEMGMDMEMGREQEMGMDMEMGMGMEDEMNMEMEMGMEMGMEMGMGGERPGGRRPNPAAPVTITRTMINAAAQEQMKKYLGLVAQVVEEEFGKRYRQGDYGLALCTVSAGPVGLDDVAPANQRPAVNAAPMSTPRGPVDDLLGASPETPPLWIPGLMFLGPGSVKDMVQVAKEEHIDLLLHFEIALKTNRNQQTQNISRCRLMSVPANKSLVVSKAMDSLEVAQLVRAGRTNERDYVKEQLANLFMVIDRQIKTTDMPKLTAEVARRRIGTLLSASPANRLLALSEVRLYQAQELLTEEDIETAFEIVGGQEGLAILHGPQEERLSIARDWVLAALGSGK
;
A
#
# COMPACT_ATOMS: atom_id res chain seq x y z
N MET A 1 -83.54 -33.09 4.84
CA MET A 1 -82.63 -32.93 3.68
C MET A 1 -81.83 -31.66 3.90
N ASN A 2 -80.57 -31.81 4.32
CA ASN A 2 -79.45 -30.87 4.13
C ASN A 2 -78.26 -31.44 4.91
N SER A 3 -77.30 -31.96 4.17
CA SER A 3 -76.05 -32.57 4.62
C SER A 3 -74.98 -31.51 4.92
N PRO A 4 -74.19 -31.65 6.01
CA PRO A 4 -72.92 -30.96 6.16
C PRO A 4 -71.73 -31.83 5.73
N LEU A 5 -70.74 -31.19 5.10
CA LEU A 5 -69.45 -31.71 4.65
C LEU A 5 -68.47 -31.96 5.82
N PRO A 6 -67.49 -32.88 5.68
CA PRO A 6 -66.44 -33.11 6.67
C PRO A 6 -65.20 -32.20 6.48
N ARG A 7 -64.53 -31.91 7.59
CA ARG A 7 -63.31 -31.08 7.73
C ARG A 7 -62.06 -31.76 7.13
N LEU A 8 -61.25 -30.99 6.40
CA LEU A 8 -59.87 -31.34 6.04
C LEU A 8 -58.89 -30.71 7.04
N LEU A 9 -58.02 -31.53 7.62
CA LEU A 9 -56.88 -31.15 8.46
C LEU A 9 -55.74 -30.63 7.56
N SER A 10 -55.20 -29.43 7.84
CA SER A 10 -53.93 -28.99 7.25
C SER A 10 -52.77 -29.45 8.11
N VAL A 11 -51.82 -30.18 7.51
CA VAL A 11 -50.54 -30.55 8.12
C VAL A 11 -49.50 -29.55 7.63
N THR A 12 -49.01 -28.70 8.53
CA THR A 12 -47.88 -27.79 8.28
C THR A 12 -46.59 -28.54 8.62
N ILE A 13 -45.78 -28.89 7.61
CA ILE A 13 -44.45 -29.48 7.82
C ILE A 13 -43.47 -28.34 8.06
N ARG A 14 -42.92 -28.24 9.27
CA ARG A 14 -41.74 -27.41 9.55
C ARG A 14 -40.48 -28.17 9.13
N ILE A 15 -39.66 -27.56 8.28
CA ILE A 15 -38.33 -28.08 7.92
C ILE A 15 -37.31 -27.32 8.77
N ASP A 16 -36.62 -28.02 9.67
CA ASP A 16 -35.61 -27.44 10.55
C ASP A 16 -34.28 -27.18 9.82
N ALA A 17 -33.66 -26.04 10.11
CA ALA A 17 -32.42 -25.52 9.50
C ALA A 17 -31.19 -26.45 9.61
N ILE A 18 -31.27 -27.51 10.41
CA ILE A 18 -30.20 -28.51 10.58
C ILE A 18 -30.04 -29.37 9.31
N SER A 19 -31.11 -29.58 8.54
CA SER A 19 -31.08 -30.40 7.33
C SER A 19 -30.36 -29.74 6.14
N LEU A 20 -30.28 -28.41 6.11
CA LEU A 20 -29.64 -27.69 5.00
C LEU A 20 -28.11 -27.71 5.10
N LYS A 21 -27.56 -27.62 6.33
CA LYS A 21 -26.10 -27.68 6.57
C LYS A 21 -25.54 -29.06 6.28
N THR A 22 -26.29 -30.12 6.59
CA THR A 22 -25.91 -31.51 6.27
C THR A 22 -25.99 -31.79 4.77
N ALA A 23 -27.01 -31.26 4.08
CA ALA A 23 -27.10 -31.35 2.62
C ALA A 23 -25.93 -30.61 1.93
N PHE A 24 -25.56 -29.43 2.42
CA PHE A 24 -24.44 -28.66 1.87
C PHE A 24 -23.10 -29.36 2.12
N ALA A 25 -22.86 -29.89 3.32
CA ALA A 25 -21.63 -30.62 3.64
C ALA A 25 -21.46 -31.89 2.80
N LEU A 26 -22.56 -32.62 2.53
CA LEU A 26 -22.55 -33.79 1.65
C LEU A 26 -22.29 -33.42 0.19
N LEU A 27 -22.83 -32.29 -0.29
CA LEU A 27 -22.57 -31.80 -1.65
C LEU A 27 -21.10 -31.39 -1.82
N THR A 28 -20.51 -30.70 -0.83
CA THR A 28 -19.09 -30.29 -0.88
C THR A 28 -18.14 -31.49 -0.80
N CYS A 29 -18.47 -32.51 0.01
CA CYS A 29 -17.68 -33.76 0.04
C CYS A 29 -17.74 -34.51 -1.30
N PHE A 30 -18.89 -34.52 -1.97
CA PHE A 30 -19.06 -35.21 -3.25
C PHE A 30 -18.29 -34.53 -4.39
N VAL A 31 -18.21 -33.18 -4.40
CA VAL A 31 -17.42 -32.42 -5.37
C VAL A 31 -15.92 -32.62 -5.17
N LEU A 32 -15.45 -32.71 -3.91
CA LEU A 32 -14.03 -32.95 -3.61
C LEU A 32 -13.56 -34.36 -3.98
N LEU A 33 -14.45 -35.36 -3.95
CA LEU A 33 -14.17 -36.73 -4.37
C LEU A 33 -14.08 -36.90 -5.89
N GLN A 34 -14.61 -35.97 -6.69
CA GLN A 34 -14.57 -36.00 -8.16
C GLN A 34 -13.30 -35.35 -8.75
N CYS A 35 -12.49 -34.65 -7.95
CA CYS A 35 -11.33 -33.87 -8.41
C CYS A 35 -9.96 -34.48 -8.08
N GLN A 36 -9.88 -35.74 -7.65
CA GLN A 36 -8.59 -36.40 -7.41
C GLN A 36 -8.05 -37.01 -8.73
N PRO A 37 -6.87 -36.62 -9.22
CA PRO A 37 -6.22 -37.31 -10.33
C PRO A 37 -5.72 -38.69 -9.88
N VAL A 38 -5.93 -39.70 -10.73
CA VAL A 38 -5.41 -41.07 -10.56
C VAL A 38 -3.89 -41.03 -10.70
N THR A 39 -3.15 -41.24 -9.61
CA THR A 39 -1.71 -41.51 -9.65
C THR A 39 -1.47 -43.01 -9.81
N THR A 40 -1.09 -43.42 -11.01
CA THR A 40 -0.42 -44.69 -11.27
C THR A 40 1.05 -44.59 -10.91
N SER A 41 1.49 -45.29 -9.87
CA SER A 41 2.55 -46.31 -9.94
C SER A 41 3.08 -46.63 -8.54
N ALA A 42 2.67 -47.79 -8.03
CA ALA A 42 3.39 -48.51 -7.00
C ALA A 42 4.32 -49.50 -7.72
N GLN A 43 5.63 -49.27 -7.65
CA GLN A 43 6.68 -50.28 -7.78
C GLN A 43 7.99 -49.66 -7.32
N ASP A 44 8.85 -50.51 -6.76
CA ASP A 44 10.19 -50.25 -6.22
C ASP A 44 10.27 -49.63 -4.81
N ALA A 45 9.83 -50.45 -3.85
CA ALA A 45 10.56 -50.58 -2.59
C ALA A 45 11.42 -51.84 -2.68
N MET A 46 12.75 -51.69 -2.64
CA MET A 46 13.76 -52.59 -2.06
C MET A 46 15.16 -52.19 -2.57
N ASP A 47 16.16 -52.30 -1.69
CA ASP A 47 17.61 -51.97 -1.86
C ASP A 47 17.92 -50.48 -1.58
N GLN A 48 18.72 -50.04 -0.61
CA GLN A 48 19.81 -50.63 0.19
C GLN A 48 19.92 -49.86 1.52
N GLU A 49 19.89 -50.57 2.65
CA GLU A 49 20.60 -50.17 3.87
C GLU A 49 21.97 -50.86 3.84
N MET A 50 23.08 -50.11 3.75
CA MET A 50 24.34 -50.38 4.45
C MET A 50 25.42 -49.37 4.02
N GLU A 51 26.06 -48.78 5.04
CA GLU A 51 27.46 -48.29 5.03
C GLU A 51 27.75 -47.05 4.16
N MET A 52 28.58 -46.07 4.54
CA MET A 52 29.56 -45.93 5.60
C MET A 52 29.86 -44.42 5.77
N SER A 53 30.27 -44.06 6.97
CA SER A 53 31.03 -42.85 7.30
C SER A 53 32.22 -42.62 6.36
N MET A 54 32.43 -41.37 5.91
CA MET A 54 33.75 -40.73 5.89
C MET A 54 33.62 -39.25 5.50
N GLU A 55 34.11 -38.42 6.41
CA GLU A 55 34.65 -37.09 6.15
C GLU A 55 35.76 -37.22 5.08
N ASP A 56 35.78 -36.35 4.08
CA ASP A 56 36.97 -35.56 3.70
C ASP A 56 36.76 -34.77 2.41
N ASP A 57 37.41 -33.61 2.41
CA ASP A 57 37.68 -32.70 1.31
C ASP A 57 37.92 -33.38 -0.05
N MET A 58 37.37 -32.80 -1.12
CA MET A 58 38.14 -32.57 -2.35
C MET A 58 37.47 -31.54 -3.27
N SER A 59 38.16 -30.41 -3.39
CA SER A 59 38.12 -29.49 -4.53
C SER A 59 38.34 -30.23 -5.85
N MET A 60 37.52 -29.97 -6.87
CA MET A 60 37.97 -30.04 -8.27
C MET A 60 37.11 -29.12 -9.15
N GLU A 61 37.76 -28.08 -9.63
CA GLU A 61 37.41 -27.37 -10.86
C GLU A 61 37.41 -28.38 -12.02
N MET A 62 36.36 -28.37 -12.84
CA MET A 62 36.44 -28.82 -14.23
C MET A 62 35.70 -27.83 -15.11
N GLU A 63 36.47 -26.92 -15.69
CA GLU A 63 36.25 -26.42 -17.03
C GLU A 63 36.19 -27.60 -18.00
N MET A 64 35.10 -27.73 -18.76
CA MET A 64 35.15 -28.35 -20.08
C MET A 64 34.24 -27.58 -21.04
N ASP A 65 34.91 -26.66 -21.73
CA ASP A 65 34.73 -26.34 -23.14
C ASP A 65 34.52 -27.61 -23.98
N MET A 66 33.47 -27.61 -24.81
CA MET A 66 33.33 -28.41 -26.04
C MET A 66 32.19 -27.84 -26.86
N GLY A 67 32.57 -27.11 -27.91
CA GLY A 67 31.68 -26.63 -28.95
C GLY A 67 31.35 -27.67 -30.02
N MET A 68 30.92 -27.11 -31.15
CA MET A 68 30.56 -27.72 -32.45
C MET A 68 29.13 -28.26 -32.50
N GLU A 69 28.24 -27.50 -33.14
CA GLU A 69 27.94 -27.58 -34.59
C GLU A 69 27.11 -28.83 -34.89
N ASP A 70 25.85 -28.64 -35.29
CA ASP A 70 25.44 -29.22 -36.57
C ASP A 70 24.16 -28.57 -37.10
N ASP A 71 24.27 -28.28 -38.38
CA ASP A 71 23.39 -27.56 -39.27
C ASP A 71 22.40 -28.51 -39.96
N MET A 72 21.33 -27.89 -40.49
CA MET A 72 20.59 -28.26 -41.71
C MET A 72 19.53 -29.38 -41.74
N TYR A 73 18.45 -29.00 -42.45
CA TYR A 73 17.48 -29.72 -43.31
C TYR A 73 16.03 -29.60 -42.81
N MET A 74 15.20 -28.68 -43.37
CA MET A 74 14.42 -28.82 -44.62
C MET A 74 13.70 -30.16 -44.73
N ASP A 75 12.37 -30.20 -44.68
CA ASP A 75 11.57 -30.64 -45.84
C ASP A 75 10.06 -30.36 -45.66
N ASP A 76 9.45 -29.96 -46.78
CA ASP A 76 8.04 -29.67 -47.02
C ASP A 76 7.20 -30.95 -47.11
N GLY A 77 5.88 -30.85 -46.93
CA GLY A 77 5.00 -32.00 -47.18
C GLY A 77 3.50 -31.76 -47.09
N TYR A 78 2.93 -31.29 -48.21
CA TYR A 78 1.50 -31.18 -48.53
C TYR A 78 0.63 -32.42 -48.23
N GLY A 79 -0.67 -32.22 -47.96
CA GLY A 79 -1.67 -33.29 -48.12
C GLY A 79 -3.10 -32.99 -47.66
N MET A 80 -3.95 -32.58 -48.60
CA MET A 80 -5.41 -32.43 -48.48
C MET A 80 -6.18 -33.78 -48.47
N GLN A 81 -7.42 -33.75 -47.95
CA GLN A 81 -8.66 -34.27 -48.58
C GLN A 81 -9.45 -35.42 -47.93
N GLY A 82 -10.73 -35.13 -47.66
CA GLY A 82 -11.90 -36.04 -47.72
C GLY A 82 -12.12 -36.92 -46.47
N GLY A 83 -13.30 -37.07 -45.87
CA GLY A 83 -14.66 -36.95 -46.38
C GLY A 83 -15.40 -38.29 -46.21
N SER A 84 -16.48 -38.29 -45.42
CA SER A 84 -17.61 -39.26 -45.36
C SER A 84 -17.61 -40.44 -44.34
N ASN A 85 -18.45 -40.27 -43.31
CA ASN A 85 -19.66 -41.05 -42.97
C ASN A 85 -19.61 -42.60 -42.87
N ARG A 86 -19.82 -43.16 -41.64
CA ARG A 86 -21.02 -43.93 -41.18
C ARG A 86 -20.75 -44.87 -39.99
N ARG A 87 -21.66 -44.82 -38.99
CA ARG A 87 -22.30 -45.93 -38.18
C ARG A 87 -21.37 -46.80 -37.30
N SER A 88 -21.72 -47.32 -36.12
CA SER A 88 -22.90 -47.36 -35.25
C SER A 88 -22.51 -48.12 -33.97
N ALA A 89 -23.18 -47.78 -32.85
CA ALA A 89 -23.57 -48.65 -31.72
C ALA A 89 -22.51 -49.29 -30.80
N GLY A 90 -22.61 -48.93 -29.50
CA GLY A 90 -22.00 -49.69 -28.40
C GLY A 90 -22.01 -48.98 -27.04
N GLY A 91 -23.11 -48.30 -26.66
CA GLY A 91 -23.23 -47.67 -25.33
C GLY A 91 -23.60 -48.71 -24.27
N THR A 92 -22.82 -48.80 -23.20
CA THR A 92 -23.02 -49.77 -22.12
C THR A 92 -24.15 -49.35 -21.17
N PRO A 93 -24.81 -50.29 -20.46
CA PRO A 93 -25.93 -49.99 -19.55
C PRO A 93 -25.58 -48.96 -18.44
N GLN A 94 -24.29 -48.80 -18.13
CA GLN A 94 -23.79 -47.83 -17.15
C GLN A 94 -24.01 -46.37 -17.59
N GLN A 95 -23.94 -46.08 -18.90
CA GLN A 95 -24.12 -44.72 -19.43
C GLN A 95 -25.59 -44.28 -19.45
N ALA A 96 -26.52 -45.22 -19.65
CA ALA A 96 -27.95 -44.94 -19.62
C ALA A 96 -28.43 -44.60 -18.19
N LEU A 97 -27.84 -45.23 -17.16
CA LEU A 97 -28.15 -44.91 -15.77
C LEU A 97 -27.61 -43.53 -15.36
N GLY A 98 -26.41 -43.17 -15.82
CA GLY A 98 -25.82 -41.85 -15.57
C GLY A 98 -26.64 -40.70 -16.16
N GLN A 99 -27.16 -40.87 -17.38
CA GLN A 99 -28.04 -39.88 -18.02
C GLN A 99 -29.41 -39.79 -17.34
N ALA A 100 -29.96 -40.91 -16.86
CA ALA A 100 -31.24 -40.90 -16.14
C ALA A 100 -31.14 -40.17 -14.78
N VAL A 101 -30.03 -40.35 -14.05
CA VAL A 101 -29.77 -39.67 -12.77
C VAL A 101 -29.49 -38.17 -12.96
N GLN A 102 -28.74 -37.80 -14.00
CA GLN A 102 -28.51 -36.39 -14.34
C GLN A 102 -29.80 -35.67 -14.71
N ASN A 103 -30.67 -36.30 -15.50
CA ASN A 103 -31.93 -35.67 -15.91
C ASN A 103 -32.90 -35.53 -14.73
N SER A 104 -32.93 -36.47 -13.79
CA SER A 104 -33.77 -36.38 -12.59
C SER A 104 -33.26 -35.34 -11.58
N LEU A 105 -31.94 -35.17 -11.45
CA LEU A 105 -31.34 -34.08 -10.67
C LEU A 105 -31.59 -32.69 -11.29
N ALA A 106 -31.45 -32.56 -12.62
CA ALA A 106 -31.74 -31.32 -13.32
C ALA A 106 -33.22 -30.90 -13.17
N THR A 107 -34.13 -31.86 -13.16
CA THR A 107 -35.56 -31.60 -12.98
C THR A 107 -35.88 -31.21 -11.52
N LEU A 108 -35.21 -31.80 -10.53
CA LEU A 108 -35.35 -31.43 -9.12
C LEU A 108 -34.81 -30.02 -8.84
N VAL A 109 -33.64 -29.68 -9.36
CA VAL A 109 -33.04 -28.34 -9.24
C VAL A 109 -33.89 -27.28 -9.93
N SER A 110 -34.51 -27.61 -11.06
CA SER A 110 -35.42 -26.69 -11.76
C SER A 110 -36.78 -26.52 -11.08
N SER A 111 -37.18 -27.48 -10.23
CA SER A 111 -38.45 -27.45 -9.49
C SER A 111 -38.35 -26.75 -8.12
N MET A 112 -37.13 -26.48 -7.65
CA MET A 112 -36.90 -25.66 -6.47
C MET A 112 -36.86 -24.20 -6.90
N ASP A 113 -37.87 -23.43 -6.49
CA ASP A 113 -37.87 -21.99 -6.69
C ASP A 113 -36.82 -21.36 -5.75
N LEU A 114 -35.60 -21.23 -6.25
CA LEU A 114 -34.45 -20.62 -5.55
C LEU A 114 -34.46 -19.09 -5.65
N SER A 115 -35.50 -18.49 -6.26
CA SER A 115 -35.68 -17.04 -6.35
C SER A 115 -35.56 -16.28 -5.01
N PRO A 116 -35.98 -16.81 -3.83
CA PRO A 116 -35.77 -16.12 -2.56
C PRO A 116 -34.35 -16.26 -1.99
N LEU A 117 -33.49 -17.10 -2.57
CA LEU A 117 -32.05 -17.18 -2.23
C LEU A 117 -31.17 -16.35 -3.16
N SER A 118 -31.66 -16.00 -4.35
CA SER A 118 -30.99 -15.11 -5.31
C SER A 118 -31.51 -13.67 -5.28
N ALA A 119 -32.49 -13.36 -4.42
CA ALA A 119 -32.92 -12.00 -4.20
C ALA A 119 -31.80 -11.21 -3.52
N SER A 120 -31.29 -10.18 -4.19
CA SER A 120 -30.33 -9.24 -3.60
C SER A 120 -30.87 -8.68 -2.27
N PRO A 121 -30.00 -8.46 -1.28
CA PRO A 121 -30.38 -7.97 0.05
C PRO A 121 -31.10 -6.62 0.04
N GLU A 122 -31.08 -5.90 -1.09
CA GLU A 122 -31.80 -4.64 -1.32
C GLU A 122 -33.33 -4.77 -1.28
N SER A 123 -33.88 -5.98 -1.49
CA SER A 123 -35.34 -6.19 -1.57
C SER A 123 -36.05 -6.35 -0.21
N LEU A 124 -35.27 -6.55 0.86
CA LEU A 124 -35.71 -6.47 2.25
C LEU A 124 -35.08 -5.18 2.79
N GLY A 125 -35.88 -4.13 3.03
CA GLY A 125 -35.41 -2.78 3.43
C GLY A 125 -34.63 -2.67 4.76
N THR A 126 -33.99 -3.75 5.19
CA THR A 126 -32.91 -3.78 6.17
C THR A 126 -31.63 -4.09 5.42
N ASN A 127 -30.81 -3.07 5.17
CA ASN A 127 -29.43 -3.22 4.72
C ASN A 127 -28.63 -3.88 5.87
N ILE A 128 -28.80 -5.20 6.06
CA ILE A 128 -27.99 -5.99 6.98
C ILE A 128 -26.69 -6.25 6.23
N GLU A 129 -25.83 -5.23 6.20
CA GLU A 129 -24.47 -5.37 5.71
C GLU A 129 -23.73 -6.33 6.66
N ALA A 130 -23.65 -7.59 6.24
CA ALA A 130 -23.11 -8.68 7.03
C ALA A 130 -21.57 -8.56 7.14
N GLY A 131 -21.11 -7.75 8.11
CA GLY A 131 -19.68 -7.61 8.41
C GLY A 131 -19.45 -6.79 9.68
N PRO A 132 -18.22 -6.83 10.23
CA PRO A 132 -17.86 -6.04 11.39
C PRO A 132 -18.03 -4.55 11.09
N GLU A 133 -18.64 -3.80 12.01
CA GLU A 133 -18.87 -2.37 11.81
C GLU A 133 -17.55 -1.59 11.87
N LEU A 134 -16.76 -1.79 12.94
CA LEU A 134 -15.51 -1.03 13.11
C LEU A 134 -14.46 -1.43 12.07
N GLY A 135 -14.50 -2.67 11.59
CA GLY A 135 -13.66 -3.13 10.49
C GLY A 135 -13.91 -2.31 9.22
N ARG A 136 -15.19 -2.11 8.87
CA ARG A 136 -15.58 -1.28 7.72
C ARG A 136 -15.30 0.19 7.96
N ASP A 137 -15.56 0.68 9.17
CA ASP A 137 -15.23 2.05 9.57
C ASP A 137 -13.74 2.35 9.35
N ALA A 138 -12.86 1.38 9.67
CA ALA A 138 -11.42 1.49 9.42
C ALA A 138 -11.08 1.58 7.93
N GLU A 139 -11.73 0.79 7.08
CA GLU A 139 -11.53 0.83 5.62
C GLU A 139 -11.98 2.16 5.02
N VAL A 140 -13.15 2.66 5.43
CA VAL A 140 -13.67 3.96 5.01
C VAL A 140 -12.75 5.08 5.45
N ALA A 141 -12.29 5.07 6.72
CA ALA A 141 -11.33 6.04 7.21
C ALA A 141 -10.01 6.01 6.40
N TYR A 142 -9.52 4.81 6.04
CA TYR A 142 -8.33 4.66 5.21
C TYR A 142 -8.53 5.26 3.81
N GLN A 143 -9.64 4.92 3.16
CA GLN A 143 -10.00 5.44 1.83
C GLN A 143 -10.22 6.96 1.83
N SER A 144 -10.64 7.53 2.96
CA SER A 144 -10.73 8.97 3.17
C SER A 144 -9.37 9.65 3.43
N GLY A 145 -8.27 8.90 3.45
CA GLY A 145 -6.92 9.42 3.71
C GLY A 145 -6.62 9.69 5.18
N ASN A 146 -7.55 9.43 6.11
CA ASN A 146 -7.30 9.54 7.55
C ASN A 146 -6.69 8.24 8.09
N TYR A 147 -5.40 8.07 7.80
CA TYR A 147 -4.66 6.88 8.18
C TYR A 147 -4.55 6.65 9.69
N PRO A 148 -4.33 7.67 10.55
CA PRO A 148 -4.34 7.49 11.99
C PRO A 148 -5.68 6.95 12.51
N ALA A 149 -6.80 7.51 12.05
CA ALA A 149 -8.13 7.03 12.46
C ALA A 149 -8.40 5.61 11.99
N ALA A 150 -8.01 5.27 10.75
CA ALA A 150 -8.14 3.93 10.19
C ALA A 150 -7.45 2.87 11.06
N LEU A 151 -6.22 3.14 11.52
CA LEU A 151 -5.50 2.22 12.39
C LEU A 151 -6.15 2.08 13.77
N GLN A 152 -6.59 3.19 14.37
CA GLN A 152 -7.28 3.13 15.67
C GLN A 152 -8.61 2.36 15.58
N LEU A 153 -9.38 2.56 14.52
CA LEU A 153 -10.59 1.79 14.24
C LEU A 153 -10.29 0.31 14.00
N HIS A 154 -9.17 0.00 13.34
CA HIS A 154 -8.73 -1.38 13.16
C HIS A 154 -8.37 -2.06 14.51
N PHE A 155 -7.68 -1.35 15.41
CA PHE A 155 -7.44 -1.84 16.77
C PHE A 155 -8.75 -2.00 17.55
N ALA A 156 -9.66 -1.03 17.42
CA ALA A 156 -10.97 -1.07 18.04
C ALA A 156 -11.80 -2.29 17.59
N HIS A 157 -11.80 -2.60 16.29
CA HIS A 157 -12.40 -3.81 15.74
C HIS A 157 -11.85 -5.08 16.41
N MET A 158 -10.53 -5.19 16.56
CA MET A 158 -9.92 -6.36 17.23
C MET A 158 -10.29 -6.48 18.71
N VAL A 159 -10.51 -5.35 19.38
CA VAL A 159 -10.82 -5.28 20.80
C VAL A 159 -12.29 -5.62 21.09
N THR A 160 -13.23 -5.04 20.34
CA THR A 160 -14.68 -5.14 20.59
C THR A 160 -15.34 -6.31 19.84
N GLU A 161 -14.95 -6.52 18.58
CA GLU A 161 -15.53 -7.51 17.67
C GLU A 161 -14.66 -8.76 17.57
N TYR A 162 -14.09 -9.18 18.71
CA TYR A 162 -13.11 -10.27 18.83
C TYR A 162 -13.44 -11.54 18.01
N ASN A 163 -14.69 -11.99 18.03
CA ASN A 163 -15.12 -13.19 17.31
C ASN A 163 -15.00 -13.04 15.78
N GLN A 164 -15.20 -11.83 15.26
CA GLN A 164 -15.10 -11.50 13.84
C GLN A 164 -13.66 -11.12 13.46
N ALA A 165 -12.88 -10.62 14.42
CA ALA A 165 -11.50 -10.17 14.24
C ALA A 165 -10.45 -11.29 14.24
N ARG A 166 -10.83 -12.56 14.04
CA ARG A 166 -9.86 -13.68 14.02
C ARG A 166 -8.79 -13.54 12.95
N VAL A 167 -9.18 -13.11 11.74
CA VAL A 167 -8.25 -12.91 10.63
C VAL A 167 -7.21 -11.83 10.97
N PRO A 168 -7.58 -10.59 11.33
CA PRO A 168 -6.58 -9.57 11.65
C PRO A 168 -5.69 -9.94 12.84
N LEU A 169 -6.23 -10.64 13.86
CA LEU A 169 -5.43 -11.15 14.98
C LEU A 169 -4.40 -12.20 14.54
N GLN A 170 -4.69 -13.04 13.54
CA GLN A 170 -3.75 -14.04 13.04
C GLN A 170 -2.70 -13.46 12.06
N THR A 171 -3.01 -12.33 11.41
CA THR A 171 -2.10 -11.69 10.45
C THR A 171 -1.01 -10.82 11.09
N VAL A 172 -0.98 -10.72 12.42
CA VAL A 172 0.03 -9.95 13.14
C VAL A 172 1.43 -10.47 12.82
N LYS A 173 2.38 -9.55 12.69
CA LYS A 173 3.80 -9.86 12.46
C LYS A 173 4.64 -9.36 13.64
N TYR A 174 5.88 -9.80 13.71
CA TYR A 174 6.85 -9.34 14.69
C TYR A 174 7.83 -8.35 14.04
N SER A 175 8.00 -7.18 14.65
CA SER A 175 9.06 -6.25 14.25
C SER A 175 10.30 -6.49 15.09
N GLN A 176 11.40 -6.90 14.44
CA GLN A 176 12.70 -7.04 15.09
C GLN A 176 13.25 -5.70 15.58
N LEU A 177 13.02 -4.63 14.81
CA LEU A 177 13.45 -3.28 15.14
C LEU A 177 12.78 -2.75 16.43
N PHE A 178 11.46 -2.90 16.53
CA PHE A 178 10.70 -2.39 17.68
C PHE A 178 10.50 -3.41 18.80
N ARG A 179 10.92 -4.67 18.57
CA ARG A 179 10.80 -5.79 19.50
C ARG A 179 9.37 -6.00 20.02
N ARG A 180 8.38 -5.81 19.15
CA ARG A 180 6.96 -5.91 19.48
C ARG A 180 6.15 -6.52 18.34
N PRO A 181 4.98 -7.12 18.63
CA PRO A 181 3.99 -7.41 17.60
C PRO A 181 3.55 -6.10 16.92
N VAL A 182 3.37 -6.17 15.61
CA VAL A 182 2.90 -5.07 14.77
C VAL A 182 1.89 -5.59 13.77
N TRP A 183 0.76 -4.90 13.66
CA TRP A 183 -0.19 -5.08 12.56
C TRP A 183 0.19 -4.25 11.34
N GLN A 184 0.80 -3.09 11.61
CA GLN A 184 1.31 -2.17 10.60
C GLN A 184 2.40 -1.28 11.21
N ILE A 185 3.54 -1.17 10.54
CA ILE A 185 4.55 -0.15 10.80
C ILE A 185 4.10 1.13 10.10
N ARG A 186 4.12 2.24 10.84
CA ARG A 186 3.69 3.54 10.32
C ARG A 186 4.85 4.29 9.69
N TRP A 187 4.67 4.73 8.46
CA TRP A 187 5.69 5.43 7.69
C TRP A 187 5.29 6.86 7.39
N GLY A 188 6.26 7.76 7.51
CA GLY A 188 6.19 9.14 7.07
C GLY A 188 7.22 9.42 5.98
N VAL A 189 6.94 10.41 5.16
CA VAL A 189 7.87 11.02 4.22
C VAL A 189 7.89 12.53 4.41
N SER A 190 9.07 13.12 4.31
CA SER A 190 9.27 14.58 4.29
C SER A 190 10.48 14.95 3.45
N TYR A 191 10.65 16.23 3.17
CA TYR A 191 11.85 16.71 2.50
C TYR A 191 12.31 18.06 3.04
N THR A 192 13.59 18.36 2.88
CA THR A 192 14.16 19.71 3.07
C THR A 192 14.70 20.17 1.72
N LEU A 193 14.42 21.44 1.37
CA LEU A 193 15.05 22.12 0.25
C LEU A 193 16.20 22.98 0.77
N HIS A 194 17.37 22.83 0.17
CA HIS A 194 18.56 23.65 0.39
C HIS A 194 19.00 24.25 -0.92
N GLY A 195 19.48 25.50 -0.92
CA GLY A 195 20.10 26.12 -2.09
C GLY A 195 19.40 27.40 -2.56
N ASP A 196 19.70 27.77 -3.79
CA ASP A 196 19.18 28.99 -4.42
C ASP A 196 17.66 28.86 -4.71
N ASP A 197 16.96 30.00 -4.73
CA ASP A 197 15.57 30.05 -5.21
C ASP A 197 15.53 29.87 -6.73
N VAL A 198 15.44 28.61 -7.15
CA VAL A 198 15.43 28.24 -8.56
C VAL A 198 14.01 27.89 -9.02
N THR A 199 13.61 28.40 -10.19
CA THR A 199 12.31 28.16 -10.81
C THR A 199 12.13 26.72 -11.31
N ASP A 200 13.20 26.12 -11.86
CA ASP A 200 13.25 24.72 -12.29
C ASP A 200 14.24 23.91 -11.44
N ALA A 201 13.70 23.00 -10.63
CA ALA A 201 14.47 22.11 -9.76
C ALA A 201 15.28 21.06 -10.54
N SER A 202 15.05 20.88 -11.84
CA SER A 202 15.76 19.92 -12.71
C SER A 202 16.01 18.55 -12.06
N PRO A 203 14.96 17.84 -11.58
CA PRO A 203 15.14 16.51 -11.01
C PRO A 203 15.61 15.52 -12.09
N ILE A 204 16.09 14.36 -11.64
CA ILE A 204 16.39 13.24 -12.55
C ILE A 204 15.08 12.78 -13.20
N LEU A 205 15.05 12.68 -14.53
CA LEU A 205 13.88 12.27 -15.31
C LEU A 205 14.30 11.17 -16.30
N GLU A 206 13.46 10.14 -16.43
CA GLU A 206 13.70 9.03 -17.35
C GLU A 206 13.65 9.50 -18.82
N GLY A 207 14.65 9.14 -19.62
CA GLY A 207 14.69 9.40 -21.07
C GLY A 207 14.89 10.86 -21.49
N LYS A 208 15.05 11.81 -20.55
CA LYS A 208 15.34 13.22 -20.89
C LYS A 208 16.77 13.42 -21.37
N THR A 209 17.68 12.54 -20.97
CA THR A 209 19.06 12.58 -21.44
C THR A 209 19.22 11.72 -22.68
N THR A 210 19.28 12.38 -23.85
CA THR A 210 19.60 11.70 -25.10
C THR A 210 21.01 11.10 -24.97
N PRO A 211 21.19 9.78 -25.04
CA PRO A 211 22.53 9.21 -25.17
C PRO A 211 23.16 9.81 -26.42
N MET A 212 24.49 10.00 -26.43
CA MET A 212 25.18 10.33 -27.67
C MET A 212 25.02 9.14 -28.63
N SER A 213 23.89 9.10 -29.34
CA SER A 213 23.75 8.30 -30.54
C SER A 213 24.82 8.84 -31.48
N GLY A 214 25.81 8.01 -31.78
CA GLY A 214 26.99 8.31 -32.58
C GLY A 214 26.65 8.69 -34.03
N GLY A 215 25.95 9.80 -34.22
CA GLY A 215 25.62 10.42 -35.49
C GLY A 215 26.45 11.67 -35.66
N GLY A 216 27.72 11.50 -36.03
CA GLY A 216 28.63 12.62 -36.26
C GLY A 216 30.04 12.25 -36.70
N ARG A 217 30.35 10.97 -36.94
CA ARG A 217 31.45 10.62 -37.82
C ARG A 217 30.91 10.78 -39.24
N ASN A 218 31.08 11.96 -39.83
CA ASN A 218 31.04 12.10 -41.29
C ASN A 218 32.20 11.27 -41.87
N PRO A 219 31.98 10.17 -42.61
CA PRO A 219 32.99 9.54 -43.44
C PRO A 219 32.67 9.92 -44.89
N ARG A 220 32.63 11.22 -45.19
CA ARG A 220 32.45 11.74 -46.55
C ARG A 220 33.04 13.14 -46.65
N GLY A 221 34.36 13.13 -46.73
CA GLY A 221 35.21 14.24 -47.12
C GLY A 221 36.44 13.68 -47.84
N MET A 222 36.21 12.81 -48.83
CA MET A 222 37.16 12.63 -49.92
C MET A 222 37.09 13.90 -50.77
N ASP A 223 38.00 14.82 -50.52
CA ASP A 223 38.43 15.84 -51.49
C ASP A 223 39.95 15.98 -51.29
N GLN A 224 40.70 15.16 -52.01
CA GLN A 224 41.62 15.61 -53.06
C GLN A 224 42.55 16.76 -52.64
N GLY A 225 43.82 16.40 -52.48
CA GLY A 225 44.94 17.27 -52.83
C GLY A 225 45.53 18.09 -51.69
N MET A 226 46.61 17.60 -51.09
CA MET A 226 47.91 18.27 -51.17
C MET A 226 49.00 17.37 -50.58
N GLU A 227 49.97 17.04 -51.45
CA GLU A 227 51.33 16.67 -51.09
C GLU A 227 52.05 17.82 -50.37
N MET A 228 53.22 17.48 -49.79
CA MET A 228 54.18 18.33 -49.06
C MET A 228 53.83 18.42 -47.56
N GLY A 229 54.50 17.72 -46.65
CA GLY A 229 55.94 17.53 -46.55
C GLY A 229 56.49 18.60 -45.59
N MET A 230 56.73 18.23 -44.33
CA MET A 230 57.86 18.69 -43.52
C MET A 230 57.71 18.20 -42.07
N ASP A 231 58.69 17.40 -41.67
CA ASP A 231 59.19 17.34 -40.30
C ASP A 231 59.47 18.75 -39.78
N MET A 232 58.92 19.09 -38.61
CA MET A 232 59.63 19.91 -37.63
C MET A 232 59.10 19.62 -36.23
N GLU A 233 59.84 18.75 -35.55
CA GLU A 233 60.26 18.91 -34.17
C GLU A 233 60.58 20.38 -33.86
N MET A 234 59.80 21.00 -32.97
CA MET A 234 60.18 22.24 -32.28
C MET A 234 59.43 22.28 -30.95
N GLY A 235 60.17 21.92 -29.89
CA GLY A 235 59.81 22.24 -28.53
C GLY A 235 59.68 23.76 -28.38
N ARG A 236 58.66 24.19 -27.64
CA ARG A 236 58.63 25.52 -27.06
C ARG A 236 57.84 25.51 -25.76
N GLU A 237 58.60 25.37 -24.68
CA GLU A 237 58.26 25.96 -23.40
C GLU A 237 57.97 27.45 -23.61
N GLN A 238 56.80 27.90 -23.19
CA GLN A 238 56.59 29.31 -22.90
C GLN A 238 55.60 29.45 -21.74
N GLU A 239 56.18 29.55 -20.55
CA GLU A 239 55.68 30.40 -19.47
C GLU A 239 55.22 31.75 -20.03
N MET A 240 53.98 32.12 -19.77
CA MET A 240 53.60 33.50 -19.54
C MET A 240 52.53 33.53 -18.45
N GLY A 241 52.95 33.96 -17.27
CA GLY A 241 52.05 34.50 -16.26
C GLY A 241 51.48 35.83 -16.74
N MET A 242 50.20 36.05 -16.44
CA MET A 242 49.63 37.38 -16.33
C MET A 242 48.61 37.36 -15.19
N ASP A 243 49.04 37.88 -14.06
CA ASP A 243 48.20 38.45 -13.03
C ASP A 243 47.42 39.64 -13.61
N MET A 244 46.10 39.64 -13.46
CA MET A 244 45.30 40.87 -13.51
C MET A 244 44.48 40.96 -12.22
N GLU A 245 45.14 41.53 -11.22
CA GLU A 245 44.54 42.23 -10.10
C GLU A 245 43.99 43.57 -10.62
N MET A 246 42.66 43.71 -10.63
CA MET A 246 41.97 44.98 -10.86
C MET A 246 41.01 45.20 -9.70
N GLY A 247 41.51 45.93 -8.69
CA GLY A 247 40.69 46.54 -7.66
C GLY A 247 40.08 47.85 -8.15
N MET A 248 38.77 47.98 -8.02
CA MET A 248 38.01 49.22 -7.77
C MET A 248 36.72 48.73 -7.07
N GLY A 249 36.36 49.13 -5.85
CA GLY A 249 36.43 50.47 -5.30
C GLY A 249 35.08 51.16 -5.56
N MET A 250 34.04 50.77 -4.82
CA MET A 250 32.82 51.58 -4.63
C MET A 250 32.07 51.10 -3.40
N GLU A 251 32.38 51.80 -2.30
CA GLU A 251 31.57 51.92 -1.09
C GLU A 251 30.49 52.95 -1.41
N ASP A 252 29.21 52.60 -1.32
CA ASP A 252 28.14 53.59 -1.21
C ASP A 252 27.05 53.07 -0.27
N GLU A 253 27.04 53.69 0.90
CA GLU A 253 26.00 53.65 1.92
C GLU A 253 24.70 54.23 1.34
N MET A 254 23.60 53.46 1.34
CA MET A 254 22.26 54.05 1.30
C MET A 254 21.38 53.45 2.38
N ASN A 255 21.43 54.17 3.50
CA ASN A 255 20.47 54.21 4.58
C ASN A 255 19.12 54.72 4.06
N MET A 256 18.05 53.91 4.10
CA MET A 256 16.66 54.41 4.03
C MET A 256 15.75 53.58 4.94
N GLU A 257 15.76 53.99 6.19
CA GLU A 257 14.71 53.79 7.18
C GLU A 257 13.52 54.70 6.79
N MET A 258 12.37 54.13 6.42
CA MET A 258 11.10 54.85 6.33
C MET A 258 10.02 54.12 7.13
N GLU A 259 9.96 54.51 8.40
CA GLU A 259 8.80 54.45 9.27
C GLU A 259 7.77 55.50 8.81
N MET A 260 6.58 55.08 8.41
CA MET A 260 5.42 55.97 8.19
C MET A 260 4.15 55.21 8.58
N GLY A 261 3.79 55.35 9.85
CA GLY A 261 2.42 55.13 10.30
C GLY A 261 1.53 56.28 9.86
N MET A 262 0.40 55.97 9.22
CA MET A 262 -0.77 56.85 9.19
C MET A 262 -2.05 56.00 9.20
N GLU A 263 -2.58 55.89 10.41
CA GLU A 263 -3.99 55.72 10.71
C GLU A 263 -4.75 56.99 10.29
N MET A 264 -5.87 56.85 9.56
CA MET A 264 -7.09 57.66 9.68
C MET A 264 -8.03 57.48 8.48
N GLY A 265 -9.29 57.16 8.78
CA GLY A 265 -10.37 58.04 8.35
C GLY A 265 -11.32 57.55 7.26
N MET A 266 -12.48 57.07 7.73
CA MET A 266 -13.83 57.37 7.20
C MET A 266 -14.15 57.07 5.72
N GLU A 267 -15.03 56.10 5.51
CA GLU A 267 -16.14 56.30 4.57
C GLU A 267 -17.45 55.79 5.17
N MET A 268 -18.35 56.75 5.41
CA MET A 268 -19.74 56.54 5.77
C MET A 268 -20.52 56.08 4.52
N GLY A 269 -21.29 55.00 4.67
CA GLY A 269 -22.29 54.58 3.69
C GLY A 269 -23.55 54.10 4.38
N MET A 270 -24.41 55.04 4.78
CA MET A 270 -25.79 54.77 5.20
C MET A 270 -26.64 54.29 4.02
N GLY A 271 -27.51 53.30 4.28
CA GLY A 271 -28.83 53.25 3.65
C GLY A 271 -29.33 51.86 3.25
N GLY A 272 -30.44 51.43 3.86
CA GLY A 272 -31.41 50.58 3.16
C GLY A 272 -31.88 49.34 3.91
N GLU A 273 -32.77 49.51 4.89
CA GLU A 273 -33.64 48.45 5.41
C GLU A 273 -34.50 47.83 4.30
N ARG A 274 -34.52 46.50 4.21
CA ARG A 274 -35.63 45.70 3.69
C ARG A 274 -35.81 44.44 4.55
N PRO A 275 -36.94 44.27 5.28
CA PRO A 275 -37.21 43.07 6.05
C PRO A 275 -37.88 42.03 5.14
N GLY A 276 -37.07 41.26 4.43
CA GLY A 276 -37.51 40.09 3.65
C GLY A 276 -37.07 38.81 4.35
N GLY A 277 -37.99 38.12 5.01
CA GLY A 277 -37.75 36.86 5.72
C GLY A 277 -37.19 35.78 4.80
N ARG A 278 -35.85 35.68 4.76
CA ARG A 278 -35.12 34.58 4.14
C ARG A 278 -34.99 33.50 5.20
N ARG A 279 -35.80 32.46 5.09
CA ARG A 279 -35.59 31.21 5.86
C ARG A 279 -34.13 30.81 5.71
N PRO A 280 -33.42 30.44 6.79
CA PRO A 280 -32.06 29.94 6.68
C PRO A 280 -32.10 28.71 5.79
N ASN A 281 -31.49 28.83 4.62
CA ASN A 281 -31.27 27.69 3.75
C ASN A 281 -30.40 26.72 4.58
N PRO A 282 -30.81 25.46 4.81
CA PRO A 282 -29.94 24.51 5.50
C PRO A 282 -28.63 24.48 4.71
N ALA A 283 -27.53 24.74 5.41
CA ALA A 283 -26.20 24.70 4.81
C ALA A 283 -26.09 23.40 4.02
N ALA A 284 -25.81 23.52 2.71
CA ALA A 284 -25.60 22.36 1.87
C ALA A 284 -24.58 21.46 2.58
N PRO A 285 -24.84 20.15 2.71
CA PRO A 285 -23.93 19.25 3.41
C PRO A 285 -22.55 19.39 2.77
N VAL A 286 -21.57 19.83 3.56
CA VAL A 286 -20.18 19.93 3.14
C VAL A 286 -19.75 18.51 2.80
N THR A 287 -19.78 18.20 1.50
CA THR A 287 -19.36 16.90 1.00
C THR A 287 -17.83 16.96 0.96
N ILE A 288 -17.19 16.62 2.06
CA ILE A 288 -15.73 16.60 2.15
C ILE A 288 -15.28 15.41 1.30
N THR A 289 -14.94 15.68 0.04
CA THR A 289 -14.41 14.65 -0.85
C THR A 289 -12.94 14.45 -0.48
N ARG A 290 -12.67 13.64 0.55
CA ARG A 290 -11.30 13.29 0.93
C ARG A 290 -10.85 12.12 0.05
N THR A 291 -9.90 12.36 -0.85
CA THR A 291 -9.26 11.31 -1.62
C THR A 291 -8.13 10.70 -0.80
N MET A 292 -8.01 9.37 -0.81
CA MET A 292 -6.96 8.64 -0.08
C MET A 292 -5.56 9.22 -0.33
N ILE A 293 -5.26 9.50 -1.60
CA ILE A 293 -3.98 10.03 -2.05
C ILE A 293 -4.12 11.53 -2.30
N ASN A 294 -3.13 12.30 -1.83
CA ASN A 294 -3.08 13.73 -2.06
C ASN A 294 -2.27 14.05 -3.32
N ALA A 295 -2.97 14.56 -4.34
CA ALA A 295 -2.38 14.93 -5.62
C ALA A 295 -1.31 16.04 -5.48
N ALA A 296 -1.47 16.98 -4.54
CA ALA A 296 -0.49 18.04 -4.30
C ALA A 296 0.81 17.48 -3.69
N ALA A 297 0.72 16.50 -2.78
CA ALA A 297 1.89 15.81 -2.26
C ALA A 297 2.63 15.07 -3.39
N GLN A 298 1.89 14.38 -4.27
CA GLN A 298 2.47 13.70 -5.43
C GLN A 298 3.14 14.68 -6.40
N GLU A 299 2.52 15.83 -6.67
CA GLU A 299 3.07 16.88 -7.53
C GLU A 299 4.35 17.47 -6.94
N GLN A 300 4.37 17.77 -5.63
CA GLN A 300 5.57 18.27 -4.94
C GLN A 300 6.72 17.28 -4.99
N MET A 301 6.45 16.00 -4.69
CA MET A 301 7.47 14.95 -4.73
C MET A 301 7.99 14.75 -6.17
N LYS A 302 7.11 14.74 -7.17
CA LYS A 302 7.50 14.64 -8.58
C LYS A 302 8.31 15.86 -9.04
N LYS A 303 7.95 17.07 -8.61
CA LYS A 303 8.63 18.33 -8.95
C LYS A 303 10.09 18.33 -8.47
N TYR A 304 10.35 17.91 -7.24
CA TYR A 304 11.69 18.03 -6.64
C TYR A 304 12.55 16.77 -6.77
N LEU A 305 11.95 15.58 -6.81
CA LEU A 305 12.67 14.30 -6.83
C LEU A 305 12.56 13.54 -8.16
N GLY A 306 11.52 13.80 -8.98
CA GLY A 306 11.34 13.16 -10.28
C GLY A 306 11.38 11.63 -10.20
N LEU A 307 12.32 11.02 -10.93
CA LEU A 307 12.52 9.57 -10.99
C LEU A 307 12.86 8.96 -9.61
N VAL A 308 13.50 9.71 -8.72
CA VAL A 308 13.80 9.25 -7.35
C VAL A 308 12.52 8.97 -6.58
N ALA A 309 11.51 9.85 -6.69
CA ALA A 309 10.21 9.64 -6.06
C ALA A 309 9.50 8.41 -6.65
N GLN A 310 9.55 8.22 -7.97
CA GLN A 310 8.94 7.07 -8.64
C GLN A 310 9.56 5.74 -8.20
N VAL A 311 10.89 5.63 -8.16
CA VAL A 311 11.57 4.40 -7.72
C VAL A 311 11.24 4.09 -6.26
N VAL A 312 11.19 5.11 -5.39
CA VAL A 312 10.80 4.92 -3.99
C VAL A 312 9.35 4.47 -3.86
N GLU A 313 8.44 5.08 -4.62
CA GLU A 313 7.02 4.71 -4.66
C GLU A 313 6.82 3.24 -5.07
N GLU A 314 7.50 2.78 -6.12
CA GLU A 314 7.41 1.40 -6.61
C GLU A 314 7.97 0.39 -5.61
N GLU A 315 9.18 0.62 -5.11
CA GLU A 315 9.86 -0.29 -4.19
C GLU A 315 9.17 -0.34 -2.83
N PHE A 316 8.67 0.81 -2.34
CA PHE A 316 7.85 0.87 -1.13
C PHE A 316 6.51 0.18 -1.34
N GLY A 317 5.79 0.51 -2.42
CA GLY A 317 4.48 -0.04 -2.74
C GLY A 317 4.51 -1.56 -2.97
N LYS A 318 5.61 -2.10 -3.51
CA LYS A 318 5.82 -3.55 -3.60
C LYS A 318 5.87 -4.20 -2.22
N ARG A 319 6.70 -3.67 -1.31
CA ARG A 319 6.86 -4.19 0.07
C ARG A 319 5.59 -4.02 0.89
N TYR A 320 4.93 -2.88 0.75
CA TYR A 320 3.65 -2.62 1.41
C TYR A 320 2.57 -3.63 1.00
N ARG A 321 2.40 -3.88 -0.32
CA ARG A 321 1.45 -4.88 -0.82
C ARG A 321 1.81 -6.32 -0.43
N GLN A 322 3.10 -6.61 -0.30
CA GLN A 322 3.58 -7.92 0.18
C GLN A 322 3.36 -8.13 1.69
N GLY A 323 3.01 -7.07 2.43
CA GLY A 323 2.82 -7.13 3.87
C GLY A 323 4.12 -7.10 4.67
N ASP A 324 5.23 -6.67 4.06
CA ASP A 324 6.55 -6.64 4.71
C ASP A 324 6.58 -5.70 5.92
N TYR A 325 5.67 -4.72 5.95
CA TYR A 325 5.52 -3.77 7.04
C TYR A 325 4.34 -4.09 7.97
N GLY A 326 3.74 -5.27 7.84
CA GLY A 326 2.43 -5.59 8.40
C GLY A 326 1.37 -5.73 7.31
N LEU A 327 0.26 -6.38 7.65
CA LEU A 327 -0.81 -6.72 6.70
C LEU A 327 -2.08 -5.87 6.91
N ALA A 328 -2.14 -5.07 7.96
CA ALA A 328 -3.33 -4.27 8.22
C ALA A 328 -3.49 -3.18 7.14
N LEU A 329 -4.70 -3.11 6.59
CA LEU A 329 -5.11 -2.14 5.57
C LEU A 329 -4.41 -2.29 4.19
N CYS A 330 -3.51 -3.26 4.02
CA CYS A 330 -2.84 -3.54 2.74
C CYS A 330 -3.82 -3.99 1.64
N THR A 331 -4.92 -4.66 2.01
CA THR A 331 -5.96 -5.13 1.09
C THR A 331 -6.90 -4.03 0.63
N VAL A 332 -6.93 -2.89 1.32
CA VAL A 332 -7.79 -1.73 1.02
C VAL A 332 -7.15 -0.85 -0.07
N SER A 333 -6.15 -1.37 -0.78
CA SER A 333 -5.44 -0.65 -1.84
C SER A 333 -6.44 0.07 -2.74
N ALA A 334 -6.25 1.39 -2.86
CA ALA A 334 -7.07 2.27 -3.70
C ALA A 334 -7.41 1.55 -5.00
N GLY A 335 -8.71 1.47 -5.31
CA GLY A 335 -9.15 1.03 -6.62
C GLY A 335 -8.34 1.74 -7.71
N PRO A 336 -8.07 1.08 -8.85
CA PRO A 336 -7.10 1.55 -9.82
C PRO A 336 -7.32 3.03 -10.13
N VAL A 337 -6.31 3.85 -9.84
CA VAL A 337 -6.20 5.20 -10.36
C VAL A 337 -6.02 5.03 -11.86
N GLY A 338 -7.13 5.04 -12.59
CA GLY A 338 -7.14 4.98 -14.06
C GLY A 338 -6.57 6.27 -14.63
N LEU A 339 -5.24 6.39 -14.66
CA LEU A 339 -4.55 7.16 -15.66
C LEU A 339 -4.36 6.23 -16.87
N ASP A 340 -4.95 6.67 -17.99
CA ASP A 340 -4.74 6.19 -19.36
C ASP A 340 -5.26 4.79 -19.72
N ASP A 341 -6.57 4.69 -19.98
CA ASP A 341 -7.08 3.75 -20.99
C ASP A 341 -8.10 4.47 -21.89
N VAL A 342 -7.62 4.88 -23.07
CA VAL A 342 -8.43 5.45 -24.16
C VAL A 342 -9.22 4.32 -24.81
N ALA A 343 -10.41 4.04 -24.28
CA ALA A 343 -11.40 3.22 -24.98
C ALA A 343 -12.29 4.10 -25.91
N PRO A 344 -12.63 3.64 -27.12
CA PRO A 344 -13.28 4.44 -28.16
C PRO A 344 -14.72 4.85 -27.81
N ALA A 345 -15.08 6.04 -28.29
CA ALA A 345 -16.16 6.91 -27.82
C ALA A 345 -17.64 6.47 -28.01
N ASN A 346 -17.95 5.18 -28.20
CA ASN A 346 -19.32 4.76 -28.54
C ASN A 346 -20.03 3.81 -27.57
N GLN A 347 -19.49 3.58 -26.37
CA GLN A 347 -20.17 2.86 -25.30
C GLN A 347 -19.96 3.56 -23.95
N ARG A 348 -20.54 4.74 -23.78
CA ARG A 348 -20.73 5.34 -22.45
C ARG A 348 -22.13 4.96 -21.94
N PRO A 349 -22.26 4.07 -20.93
CA PRO A 349 -23.42 4.17 -20.05
C PRO A 349 -23.34 5.55 -19.36
N ALA A 350 -24.49 6.20 -19.18
CA ALA A 350 -24.58 7.55 -18.63
C ALA A 350 -23.83 7.67 -17.30
N VAL A 351 -22.71 8.39 -17.31
CA VAL A 351 -21.92 8.73 -16.13
C VAL A 351 -22.64 9.87 -15.40
N ASN A 352 -23.70 9.51 -14.69
CA ASN A 352 -24.17 10.22 -13.51
C ASN A 352 -23.81 9.38 -12.29
N ALA A 353 -22.53 9.04 -12.15
CA ALA A 353 -22.01 8.65 -10.85
C ALA A 353 -21.90 9.95 -10.04
N ALA A 354 -22.96 10.28 -9.30
CA ALA A 354 -22.84 11.20 -8.18
C ALA A 354 -21.65 10.75 -7.32
N PRO A 355 -20.88 11.67 -6.70
CA PRO A 355 -19.97 11.28 -5.62
C PRO A 355 -20.78 10.39 -4.68
N MET A 356 -20.26 9.22 -4.32
CA MET A 356 -20.94 8.31 -3.41
C MET A 356 -21.29 9.09 -2.14
N SER A 357 -22.51 9.60 -2.08
CA SER A 357 -23.12 10.09 -0.86
C SER A 357 -23.53 8.83 -0.13
N THR A 358 -22.56 8.16 0.49
CA THR A 358 -22.85 7.23 1.56
C THR A 358 -23.73 7.98 2.57
N PRO A 359 -24.83 7.39 3.04
CA PRO A 359 -25.61 8.01 4.10
C PRO A 359 -24.66 8.32 5.26
N ARG A 360 -24.69 9.58 5.71
CA ARG A 360 -23.82 10.15 6.77
C ARG A 360 -23.74 9.16 7.94
N GLY A 361 -22.68 8.38 7.95
CA GLY A 361 -22.52 7.28 8.90
C GLY A 361 -21.88 7.79 10.19
N PRO A 362 -21.90 6.99 11.28
CA PRO A 362 -21.15 7.30 12.50
C PRO A 362 -19.67 7.61 12.23
N VAL A 363 -19.11 7.02 11.16
CA VAL A 363 -17.74 7.26 10.68
C VAL A 363 -17.55 8.66 10.13
N ASP A 364 -18.51 9.18 9.36
CA ASP A 364 -18.39 10.52 8.77
C ASP A 364 -18.39 11.59 9.86
N ASP A 365 -19.19 11.40 10.91
CA ASP A 365 -19.19 12.28 12.08
C ASP A 365 -17.88 12.16 12.87
N LEU A 366 -17.34 10.94 13.03
CA LEU A 366 -16.01 10.71 13.64
C LEU A 366 -14.89 11.36 12.84
N LEU A 367 -14.90 11.22 11.52
CA LEU A 367 -13.92 11.80 10.60
C LEU A 367 -14.05 13.33 10.51
N GLY A 368 -15.25 13.87 10.74
CA GLY A 368 -15.51 15.30 10.87
C GLY A 368 -15.02 15.89 12.19
N ALA A 369 -15.06 15.11 13.28
CA ALA A 369 -14.57 15.50 14.61
C ALA A 369 -13.06 15.27 14.79
N SER A 370 -12.47 14.37 14.00
CA SER A 370 -11.02 14.08 14.01
C SER A 370 -10.21 15.33 13.64
N PRO A 371 -9.04 15.56 14.28
CA PRO A 371 -8.11 16.57 13.83
C PRO A 371 -7.70 16.32 12.37
N GLU A 372 -7.33 17.40 11.68
CA GLU A 372 -6.70 17.31 10.37
C GLU A 372 -5.37 16.57 10.48
N THR A 373 -5.25 15.46 9.76
CA THR A 373 -4.06 14.60 9.75
C THR A 373 -3.28 14.83 8.45
N PRO A 374 -1.95 14.63 8.46
CA PRO A 374 -1.16 14.70 7.24
C PRO A 374 -1.70 13.72 6.18
N PRO A 375 -1.79 14.14 4.91
CA PRO A 375 -2.31 13.31 3.85
C PRO A 375 -1.39 12.14 3.52
N LEU A 376 -1.89 11.09 2.86
CA LEU A 376 -1.03 10.05 2.28
C LEU A 376 -0.43 10.54 0.95
N TRP A 377 0.87 10.31 0.76
CA TRP A 377 1.50 10.43 -0.55
C TRP A 377 1.17 9.22 -1.41
N ILE A 378 1.33 8.02 -0.84
CA ILE A 378 1.01 6.72 -1.43
C ILE A 378 0.43 5.80 -0.33
N PRO A 379 -0.20 4.66 -0.67
CA PRO A 379 -0.77 3.77 0.34
C PRO A 379 0.27 3.40 1.43
N GLY A 380 -0.07 3.65 2.69
CA GLY A 380 0.79 3.36 3.84
C GLY A 380 1.93 4.35 4.13
N LEU A 381 2.10 5.41 3.32
CA LEU A 381 3.16 6.41 3.49
C LEU A 381 2.58 7.83 3.60
N MET A 382 2.61 8.39 4.81
CA MET A 382 2.09 9.74 5.12
C MET A 382 3.06 10.84 4.69
N PHE A 383 2.55 11.90 4.06
CA PHE A 383 3.32 13.07 3.67
C PHE A 383 3.27 14.14 4.76
N LEU A 384 4.41 14.38 5.43
CA LEU A 384 4.54 15.37 6.50
C LEU A 384 4.87 16.78 5.98
N GLY A 385 5.25 16.90 4.70
CA GLY A 385 5.56 18.19 4.09
C GLY A 385 7.05 18.55 4.07
N PRO A 386 7.34 19.80 3.66
CA PRO A 386 8.67 20.37 3.70
C PRO A 386 9.04 20.82 5.12
N GLY A 387 10.29 20.60 5.54
CA GLY A 387 10.79 21.12 6.81
C GLY A 387 12.09 20.45 7.21
N SER A 388 12.79 21.00 8.21
CA SER A 388 14.06 20.44 8.64
C SER A 388 13.88 19.04 9.22
N VAL A 389 14.93 18.22 9.18
CA VAL A 389 14.95 16.86 9.78
C VAL A 389 14.43 16.88 11.22
N LYS A 390 14.85 17.88 12.02
CA LYS A 390 14.50 17.98 13.44
C LYS A 390 13.01 18.24 13.63
N ASP A 391 12.46 19.18 12.88
CA ASP A 391 11.06 19.56 12.96
C ASP A 391 10.18 18.41 12.47
N MET A 392 10.56 17.77 11.37
CA MET A 392 9.81 16.65 10.80
C MET A 392 9.86 15.40 11.67
N VAL A 393 10.92 15.16 12.44
CA VAL A 393 10.93 14.11 13.47
C VAL A 393 9.94 14.44 14.59
N GLN A 394 9.82 15.71 14.98
CA GLN A 394 8.87 16.12 16.02
C GLN A 394 7.43 15.94 15.56
N VAL A 395 7.10 16.43 14.35
CA VAL A 395 5.78 16.19 13.71
C VAL A 395 5.51 14.68 13.58
N ALA A 396 6.50 13.89 13.18
CA ALA A 396 6.35 12.44 13.11
C ALA A 396 6.04 11.78 14.47
N LYS A 397 6.57 12.32 15.59
CA LYS A 397 6.26 11.81 16.93
C LYS A 397 4.83 12.13 17.34
N GLU A 398 4.39 13.35 17.07
CA GLU A 398 3.01 13.83 17.33
C GLU A 398 2.01 12.98 16.55
N GLU A 399 2.34 12.65 15.31
CA GLU A 399 1.53 11.78 14.45
C GLU A 399 1.71 10.28 14.72
N HIS A 400 2.53 9.90 15.72
CA HIS A 400 2.87 8.53 16.09
C HIS A 400 3.37 7.66 14.92
N ILE A 401 4.23 8.23 14.09
CA ILE A 401 4.92 7.52 13.00
C ILE A 401 6.13 6.78 13.57
N ASP A 402 6.37 5.56 13.10
CA ASP A 402 7.48 4.72 13.56
C ASP A 402 8.79 5.03 12.79
N LEU A 403 8.67 5.21 11.47
CA LEU A 403 9.78 5.41 10.55
C LEU A 403 9.55 6.60 9.63
N LEU A 404 10.60 7.41 9.43
CA LEU A 404 10.56 8.60 8.58
C LEU A 404 11.60 8.50 7.45
N LEU A 405 11.13 8.59 6.21
CA LEU A 405 11.95 8.82 5.02
C LEU A 405 12.07 10.32 4.79
N HIS A 406 13.25 10.88 5.05
CA HIS A 406 13.51 12.30 4.87
C HIS A 406 14.44 12.54 3.68
N PHE A 407 13.99 13.34 2.71
CA PHE A 407 14.79 13.71 1.54
C PHE A 407 15.49 15.06 1.75
N GLU A 408 16.81 15.05 1.77
CA GLU A 408 17.64 16.26 1.74
C GLU A 408 17.91 16.60 0.27
N ILE A 409 17.34 17.70 -0.23
CA ILE A 409 17.44 18.11 -1.63
C ILE A 409 18.22 19.41 -1.69
N ALA A 410 19.39 19.39 -2.35
CA ALA A 410 20.22 20.55 -2.57
C ALA A 410 20.16 20.98 -4.04
N LEU A 411 19.69 22.20 -4.28
CA LEU A 411 19.65 22.85 -5.59
C LEU A 411 20.83 23.81 -5.71
N LYS A 412 21.71 23.58 -6.69
CA LYS A 412 22.88 24.42 -6.95
C LYS A 412 22.83 24.98 -8.35
N THR A 413 23.07 26.27 -8.51
CA THR A 413 23.20 26.88 -9.84
C THR A 413 24.66 26.76 -10.30
N ASN A 414 24.90 26.08 -11.42
CA ASN A 414 26.25 26.00 -12.00
C ASN A 414 26.58 27.29 -12.79
N ARG A 415 27.86 27.48 -13.16
CA ARG A 415 28.34 28.62 -13.99
C ARG A 415 27.57 28.79 -15.30
N ASN A 416 27.03 27.70 -15.84
CA ASN A 416 26.23 27.69 -17.06
C ASN A 416 24.74 28.02 -16.82
N GLN A 417 24.37 28.50 -15.64
CA GLN A 417 22.98 28.73 -15.21
C GLN A 417 22.10 27.47 -15.26
N GLN A 418 22.71 26.28 -15.31
CA GLN A 418 22.00 25.01 -15.20
C GLN A 418 21.85 24.62 -13.74
N THR A 419 20.64 24.28 -13.33
CA THR A 419 20.34 23.77 -12.00
C THR A 419 20.86 22.35 -11.85
N GLN A 420 21.66 22.13 -10.82
CA GLN A 420 22.09 20.82 -10.36
C GLN A 420 21.25 20.45 -9.13
N ASN A 421 20.45 19.41 -9.27
CA ASN A 421 19.71 18.78 -8.18
C ASN A 421 20.53 17.62 -7.60
N ILE A 422 20.83 17.70 -6.31
CA ILE A 422 21.50 16.66 -5.54
C ILE A 422 20.56 16.24 -4.42
N SER A 423 20.05 15.01 -4.48
CA SER A 423 19.13 14.49 -3.47
C SER A 423 19.75 13.35 -2.66
N ARG A 424 19.40 13.28 -1.37
CA ARG A 424 19.75 12.17 -0.47
C ARG A 424 18.53 11.77 0.34
N CYS A 425 18.23 10.49 0.41
CA CYS A 425 17.22 9.94 1.30
C CYS A 425 17.86 9.45 2.60
N ARG A 426 17.32 9.88 3.74
CA ARG A 426 17.67 9.44 5.09
C ARG A 426 16.50 8.69 5.71
N LEU A 427 16.76 7.49 6.22
CA LEU A 427 15.80 6.72 6.98
C LEU A 427 16.05 6.88 8.48
N MET A 428 15.02 7.26 9.23
CA MET A 428 15.10 7.50 10.66
C MET A 428 14.08 6.67 11.42
N SER A 429 14.50 6.15 12.58
CA SER A 429 13.59 5.66 13.61
C SER A 429 13.14 6.83 14.47
N VAL A 430 11.84 7.11 14.43
CA VAL A 430 11.23 8.25 15.14
C VAL A 430 11.23 8.03 16.66
N PRO A 431 10.87 6.84 17.20
CA PRO A 431 10.94 6.60 18.64
C PRO A 431 12.36 6.70 19.20
N ALA A 432 13.35 6.19 18.46
CA ALA A 432 14.75 6.22 18.88
C ALA A 432 15.44 7.56 18.55
N ASN A 433 14.80 8.44 17.77
CA ASN A 433 15.39 9.64 17.19
C ASN A 433 16.77 9.38 16.57
N LYS A 434 16.88 8.28 15.82
CA LYS A 434 18.16 7.77 15.30
C LYS A 434 18.09 7.54 13.80
N SER A 435 19.08 8.06 13.07
CA SER A 435 19.30 7.74 11.65
C SER A 435 19.74 6.29 11.52
N LEU A 436 18.98 5.49 10.77
CA LEU A 436 19.28 4.09 10.50
C LEU A 436 20.24 3.96 9.31
N VAL A 437 19.95 4.67 8.22
CA VAL A 437 20.75 4.66 6.99
C VAL A 437 20.55 5.96 6.22
N VAL A 438 21.58 6.34 5.47
CA VAL A 438 21.52 7.42 4.47
C VAL A 438 21.92 6.82 3.14
N SER A 439 21.13 7.07 2.11
CA SER A 439 21.46 6.70 0.74
C SER A 439 22.64 7.51 0.21
N LYS A 440 23.23 7.05 -0.90
CA LYS A 440 24.23 7.84 -1.62
C LYS A 440 23.57 9.06 -2.26
N ALA A 441 24.38 10.07 -2.61
CA ALA A 441 23.88 11.26 -3.29
C ALA A 441 23.42 10.88 -4.71
N MET A 442 22.22 11.32 -5.09
CA MET A 442 21.68 11.19 -6.43
C MET A 442 21.78 12.56 -7.11
N ASP A 443 22.71 12.69 -8.06
CA ASP A 443 23.03 13.94 -8.72
C ASP A 443 22.56 13.94 -10.18
N SER A 444 21.68 14.89 -10.49
CA SER A 444 21.14 15.12 -11.84
C SER A 444 22.21 15.40 -12.91
N LEU A 445 23.31 16.07 -12.56
CA LEU A 445 24.37 16.37 -13.51
C LEU A 445 25.26 15.15 -13.74
N GLU A 446 25.57 14.41 -12.67
CA GLU A 446 26.37 13.18 -12.74
C GLU A 446 25.68 12.13 -13.61
N VAL A 447 24.40 11.84 -13.33
CA VAL A 447 23.64 10.86 -14.11
C VAL A 447 23.56 11.27 -15.58
N ALA A 448 23.38 12.56 -15.87
CA ALA A 448 23.34 13.05 -17.23
C ALA A 448 24.66 12.84 -17.98
N GLN A 449 25.80 12.97 -17.30
CA GLN A 449 27.12 12.67 -17.87
C GLN A 449 27.30 11.18 -18.13
N LEU A 450 26.89 10.32 -17.18
CA LEU A 450 27.02 8.87 -17.30
C LEU A 450 26.14 8.30 -18.42
N VAL A 451 24.91 8.81 -18.57
CA VAL A 451 23.99 8.42 -19.65
C VAL A 451 24.52 8.86 -21.02
N ARG A 452 25.03 10.10 -21.13
CA ARG A 452 25.66 10.57 -22.37
C ARG A 452 26.88 9.73 -22.77
N ALA A 453 27.64 9.27 -21.79
CA ALA A 453 28.78 8.38 -21.99
C ALA A 453 28.37 6.92 -22.27
N GLY A 454 27.07 6.59 -22.23
CA GLY A 454 26.58 5.23 -22.46
C GLY A 454 26.97 4.23 -21.37
N ARG A 455 27.29 4.69 -20.16
CA ARG A 455 27.77 3.83 -19.05
C ARG A 455 26.64 3.23 -18.21
N THR A 456 25.51 3.92 -18.12
CA THR A 456 24.34 3.51 -17.33
C THR A 456 23.09 4.22 -17.86
N ASN A 457 21.92 3.83 -17.37
CA ASN A 457 20.67 4.57 -17.56
C ASN A 457 20.27 5.29 -16.25
N GLU A 458 19.33 6.22 -16.33
CA GLU A 458 18.93 7.05 -15.19
C GLU A 458 18.35 6.22 -14.04
N ARG A 459 17.56 5.19 -14.38
CA ARG A 459 16.84 4.36 -13.41
C ARG A 459 17.77 3.44 -12.63
N ASP A 460 18.71 2.80 -13.30
CA ASP A 460 19.69 1.91 -12.69
C ASP A 460 20.66 2.69 -11.81
N TYR A 461 21.06 3.90 -12.23
CA TYR A 461 21.81 4.82 -11.37
C TYR A 461 21.04 5.12 -10.08
N VAL A 462 19.77 5.53 -10.16
CA VAL A 462 18.95 5.84 -8.96
C VAL A 462 18.79 4.59 -8.08
N LYS A 463 18.52 3.42 -8.66
CA LYS A 463 18.43 2.15 -7.93
C LYS A 463 19.73 1.81 -7.21
N GLU A 464 20.88 2.01 -7.86
CA GLU A 464 22.19 1.78 -7.26
C GLU A 464 22.44 2.74 -6.08
N GLN A 465 22.08 4.02 -6.20
CA GLN A 465 22.24 4.99 -5.10
C GLN A 465 21.33 4.66 -3.91
N LEU A 466 20.14 4.10 -4.16
CA LEU A 466 19.17 3.67 -3.14
C LEU A 466 19.38 2.23 -2.64
N ALA A 467 20.29 1.45 -3.22
CA ALA A 467 20.44 0.02 -2.91
C ALA A 467 20.72 -0.24 -1.42
N ASN A 468 21.60 0.56 -0.80
CA ASN A 468 21.91 0.44 0.63
C ASN A 468 20.70 0.75 1.52
N LEU A 469 19.87 1.72 1.13
CA LEU A 469 18.65 2.07 1.85
C LEU A 469 17.69 0.88 1.88
N PHE A 470 17.38 0.30 0.72
CA PHE A 470 16.46 -0.82 0.63
C PHE A 470 17.01 -2.10 1.24
N MET A 471 18.32 -2.34 1.13
CA MET A 471 18.98 -3.46 1.82
C MET A 471 18.79 -3.38 3.35
N VAL A 472 18.91 -2.19 3.94
CA VAL A 472 18.66 -1.99 5.39
C VAL A 472 17.18 -2.19 5.73
N ILE A 473 16.27 -1.71 4.88
CA ILE A 473 14.83 -1.94 5.04
C ILE A 473 14.52 -3.45 5.05
N ASP A 474 15.01 -4.19 4.07
CA ASP A 474 14.76 -5.62 3.92
C ASP A 474 15.36 -6.44 5.05
N ARG A 475 16.53 -6.02 5.56
CA ARG A 475 17.23 -6.75 6.62
C ARG A 475 16.72 -6.45 8.02
N GLN A 476 16.37 -5.20 8.32
CA GLN A 476 16.14 -4.75 9.70
C GLN A 476 14.69 -4.36 9.99
N ILE A 477 13.96 -3.88 8.98
CA ILE A 477 12.63 -3.30 9.17
C ILE A 477 11.54 -4.29 8.76
N LYS A 478 11.81 -5.12 7.75
CA LYS A 478 10.91 -6.18 7.32
C LYS A 478 10.45 -7.01 8.53
N THR A 479 9.14 -7.11 8.65
CA THR A 479 8.50 -7.87 9.72
C THR A 479 8.63 -9.37 9.45
N THR A 480 8.75 -10.14 10.53
CA THR A 480 8.84 -11.60 10.47
C THR A 480 7.58 -12.21 11.05
N ASP A 481 7.38 -13.51 10.84
CA ASP A 481 6.31 -14.22 11.54
C ASP A 481 6.50 -14.12 13.06
N MET A 482 5.37 -14.15 13.79
CA MET A 482 5.40 -14.09 15.24
C MET A 482 6.17 -15.30 15.79
N PRO A 483 7.13 -15.08 16.71
CA PRO A 483 7.78 -16.18 17.41
C PRO A 483 6.73 -16.93 18.25
N LYS A 484 6.93 -18.23 18.46
CA LYS A 484 6.09 -18.99 19.38
C LYS A 484 6.31 -18.47 20.80
N LEU A 485 5.25 -18.01 21.44
CA LEU A 485 5.28 -17.45 22.79
C LEU A 485 4.74 -18.46 23.80
N THR A 486 5.29 -18.39 25.01
CA THR A 486 4.74 -19.09 26.20
C THR A 486 3.84 -18.15 26.99
N ALA A 487 2.88 -18.69 27.74
CA ALA A 487 1.98 -17.90 28.60
C ALA A 487 2.71 -16.96 29.58
N GLU A 488 3.86 -17.37 30.11
CA GLU A 488 4.66 -16.52 31.02
C GLU A 488 5.21 -15.27 30.33
N VAL A 489 5.70 -15.42 29.10
CA VAL A 489 6.22 -14.30 28.29
C VAL A 489 5.09 -13.35 27.92
N ALA A 490 3.92 -13.88 27.53
CA ALA A 490 2.74 -13.08 27.24
C ALA A 490 2.28 -12.27 28.46
N ARG A 491 2.17 -12.89 29.65
CA ARG A 491 1.79 -12.18 30.88
C ARG A 491 2.80 -11.10 31.28
N ARG A 492 4.11 -11.36 31.17
CA ARG A 492 5.15 -10.34 31.41
C ARG A 492 5.01 -9.16 30.45
N ARG A 493 4.73 -9.45 29.18
CA ARG A 493 4.54 -8.44 28.14
C ARG A 493 3.32 -7.57 28.44
N ILE A 494 2.19 -8.17 28.82
CA ILE A 494 0.99 -7.43 29.23
C ILE A 494 1.30 -6.51 30.40
N GLY A 495 2.00 -6.97 31.44
CA GLY A 495 2.41 -6.11 32.55
C GLY A 495 3.17 -4.85 32.11
N THR A 496 3.96 -4.95 31.04
CA THR A 496 4.63 -3.77 30.44
C THR A 496 3.65 -2.87 29.68
N LEU A 497 2.71 -3.45 28.94
CA LEU A 497 1.69 -2.70 28.18
C LEU A 497 0.71 -1.96 29.09
N LEU A 498 0.35 -2.54 30.24
CA LEU A 498 -0.54 -1.91 31.22
C LEU A 498 0.04 -0.61 31.79
N SER A 499 1.37 -0.45 31.75
CA SER A 499 2.05 0.79 32.15
C SER A 499 2.14 1.84 31.04
N ALA A 500 1.67 1.53 29.82
CA ALA A 500 1.79 2.42 28.67
C ALA A 500 0.80 3.60 28.73
N SER A 501 1.10 4.64 27.94
CA SER A 501 0.28 5.85 27.84
C SER A 501 -1.17 5.55 27.46
N PRO A 502 -2.16 6.30 27.99
CA PRO A 502 -3.56 6.17 27.64
C PRO A 502 -3.88 6.38 26.14
N ALA A 503 -2.99 7.01 25.37
CA ALA A 503 -3.15 7.12 23.91
C ALA A 503 -3.01 5.76 23.18
N ASN A 504 -2.37 4.78 23.82
CA ASN A 504 -2.12 3.45 23.26
C ASN A 504 -3.07 2.37 23.81
N ARG A 505 -4.19 2.76 24.44
CA ARG A 505 -5.13 1.80 25.08
C ARG A 505 -5.66 0.76 24.10
N LEU A 506 -6.15 1.19 22.93
CA LEU A 506 -6.68 0.29 21.91
C LEU A 506 -5.60 -0.67 21.37
N LEU A 507 -4.39 -0.15 21.13
CA LEU A 507 -3.26 -0.99 20.72
C LEU A 507 -2.91 -2.02 21.80
N ALA A 508 -2.79 -1.60 23.06
CA ALA A 508 -2.49 -2.49 24.18
C ALA A 508 -3.54 -3.59 24.34
N LEU A 509 -4.83 -3.25 24.27
CA LEU A 509 -5.92 -4.22 24.36
C LEU A 509 -6.02 -5.13 23.15
N SER A 510 -5.65 -4.65 21.95
CA SER A 510 -5.56 -5.52 20.77
C SER A 510 -4.44 -6.55 20.93
N GLU A 511 -3.33 -6.20 21.60
CA GLU A 511 -2.26 -7.15 21.94
C GLU A 511 -2.72 -8.15 23.03
N VAL A 512 -3.55 -7.73 23.99
CA VAL A 512 -4.21 -8.66 24.94
C VAL A 512 -5.11 -9.65 24.21
N ARG A 513 -5.96 -9.17 23.27
CA ARG A 513 -6.83 -10.03 22.45
C ARG A 513 -6.04 -10.98 21.54
N LEU A 514 -4.88 -10.56 21.06
CA LEU A 514 -3.96 -11.45 20.34
C LEU A 514 -3.51 -12.62 21.22
N TYR A 515 -3.07 -12.36 22.44
CA TYR A 515 -2.64 -13.42 23.35
C TYR A 515 -3.79 -14.31 23.83
N GLN A 516 -5.00 -13.75 23.96
CA GLN A 516 -6.23 -14.54 24.14
C GLN A 516 -6.48 -15.48 22.95
N ALA A 517 -6.35 -15.00 21.71
CA ALA A 517 -6.56 -15.80 20.50
C ALA A 517 -5.51 -16.91 20.34
N GLN A 518 -4.33 -16.74 20.94
CA GLN A 518 -3.27 -17.74 21.01
C GLN A 518 -3.40 -18.70 22.21
N GLU A 519 -4.47 -18.57 23.01
CA GLU A 519 -4.72 -19.38 24.21
C GLU A 519 -3.59 -19.26 25.26
N LEU A 520 -2.94 -18.10 25.31
CA LEU A 520 -1.83 -17.83 26.23
C LEU A 520 -2.26 -17.15 27.54
N LEU A 521 -3.51 -16.69 27.61
CA LEU A 521 -4.08 -15.99 28.75
C LEU A 521 -5.34 -16.69 29.25
N THR A 522 -5.57 -16.61 30.56
CA THR A 522 -6.84 -17.01 31.17
C THR A 522 -7.88 -15.90 31.02
N GLU A 523 -9.15 -16.23 31.24
CA GLU A 523 -10.24 -15.24 31.26
C GLU A 523 -10.02 -14.17 32.33
N GLU A 524 -9.55 -14.58 33.51
CA GLU A 524 -9.20 -13.67 34.61
C GLU A 524 -8.08 -12.69 34.24
N ASP A 525 -7.04 -13.16 33.53
CA ASP A 525 -5.95 -12.29 33.05
C ASP A 525 -6.48 -11.22 32.08
N ILE A 526 -7.47 -11.58 31.26
CA ILE A 526 -8.07 -10.68 30.27
C ILE A 526 -8.96 -9.65 30.97
N GLU A 527 -9.86 -10.07 31.85
CA GLU A 527 -10.71 -9.16 32.63
C GLU A 527 -9.86 -8.15 33.40
N THR A 528 -8.82 -8.62 34.08
CA THR A 528 -7.87 -7.77 34.83
C THR A 528 -7.18 -6.77 33.90
N ALA A 529 -6.73 -7.20 32.71
CA ALA A 529 -6.10 -6.29 31.76
C ALA A 529 -7.07 -5.23 31.23
N PHE A 530 -8.31 -5.60 30.92
CA PHE A 530 -9.34 -4.65 30.48
C PHE A 530 -9.72 -3.65 31.58
N GLU A 531 -9.83 -4.10 32.84
CA GLU A 531 -10.08 -3.24 33.99
C GLU A 531 -8.92 -2.25 34.22
N ILE A 532 -7.66 -2.70 34.14
CA ILE A 532 -6.50 -1.82 34.37
C ILE A 532 -6.36 -0.76 33.28
N VAL A 533 -6.54 -1.13 32.01
CA VAL A 533 -6.35 -0.21 30.87
C VAL A 533 -7.55 0.73 30.69
N GLY A 534 -8.77 0.20 30.83
CA GLY A 534 -10.00 0.88 30.46
C GLY A 534 -10.94 1.19 31.63
N GLY A 535 -10.66 0.72 32.84
CA GLY A 535 -11.56 0.84 33.98
C GLY A 535 -12.92 0.17 33.70
N GLN A 536 -14.00 0.84 34.12
CA GLN A 536 -15.36 0.37 33.88
C GLN A 536 -15.71 0.29 32.39
N GLU A 537 -15.22 1.23 31.58
CA GLU A 537 -15.43 1.23 30.12
C GLU A 537 -14.74 0.02 29.46
N GLY A 538 -13.57 -0.38 29.95
CA GLY A 538 -12.88 -1.60 29.50
C GLY A 538 -13.71 -2.85 29.77
N LEU A 539 -14.28 -2.97 30.97
CA LEU A 539 -15.18 -4.09 31.30
C LEU A 539 -16.49 -4.05 30.50
N ALA A 540 -17.03 -2.86 30.24
CA ALA A 540 -18.19 -2.69 29.37
C ALA A 540 -17.87 -3.12 27.93
N ILE A 541 -16.66 -2.86 27.41
CA ILE A 541 -16.19 -3.40 26.13
C ILE A 541 -16.15 -4.94 26.13
N LEU A 542 -15.85 -5.57 27.26
CA LEU A 542 -15.73 -7.02 27.34
C LEU A 542 -17.10 -7.72 27.43
N HIS A 543 -17.99 -7.22 28.29
CA HIS A 543 -19.26 -7.91 28.63
C HIS A 543 -20.53 -7.15 28.23
N GLY A 544 -20.41 -5.88 27.84
CA GLY A 544 -21.54 -5.01 27.52
C GLY A 544 -22.26 -5.37 26.21
N PRO A 545 -23.47 -4.82 25.99
CA PRO A 545 -24.19 -4.96 24.74
C PRO A 545 -23.40 -4.35 23.57
N GLN A 546 -23.56 -4.91 22.37
CA GLN A 546 -22.78 -4.52 21.19
C GLN A 546 -22.79 -3.01 20.91
N GLU A 547 -23.96 -2.37 20.99
CA GLU A 547 -24.10 -0.92 20.74
C GLU A 547 -23.24 -0.08 21.69
N GLU A 548 -23.24 -0.41 22.98
CA GLU A 548 -22.43 0.28 23.99
C GLU A 548 -20.93 0.09 23.73
N ARG A 549 -20.52 -1.14 23.40
CA ARG A 549 -19.12 -1.45 23.07
C ARG A 549 -18.61 -0.66 21.87
N LEU A 550 -19.43 -0.54 20.83
CA LEU A 550 -19.10 0.23 19.62
C LEU A 550 -19.02 1.73 19.92
N SER A 551 -19.91 2.27 20.75
CA SER A 551 -19.88 3.67 21.17
C SER A 551 -18.59 3.99 21.93
N ILE A 552 -18.29 3.23 22.99
CA ILE A 552 -17.09 3.43 23.81
C ILE A 552 -15.84 3.35 22.94
N ALA A 553 -15.78 2.39 22.02
CA ALA A 553 -14.64 2.23 21.14
C ALA A 553 -14.44 3.42 20.19
N ARG A 554 -15.52 3.99 19.63
CA ARG A 554 -15.44 5.21 18.81
C ARG A 554 -14.99 6.42 19.64
N ASP A 555 -15.45 6.54 20.88
CA ASP A 555 -15.01 7.60 21.79
C ASP A 555 -13.51 7.47 22.12
N TRP A 556 -13.04 6.24 22.34
CA TRP A 556 -11.61 5.96 22.55
C TRP A 556 -10.77 6.27 21.31
N VAL A 557 -11.27 5.99 20.10
CA VAL A 557 -10.61 6.39 18.85
C VAL A 557 -10.47 7.91 18.79
N LEU A 558 -11.53 8.67 19.05
CA LEU A 558 -11.49 10.14 19.07
C LEU A 558 -10.51 10.67 20.12
N ALA A 559 -10.53 10.10 21.33
CA ALA A 559 -9.60 10.46 22.38
C ALA A 559 -8.13 10.18 22.00
N ALA A 560 -7.87 9.05 21.34
CA ALA A 560 -6.53 8.69 20.86
C ALA A 560 -6.04 9.66 19.77
N LEU A 561 -6.92 10.09 18.86
CA LEU A 561 -6.59 11.07 17.83
C LEU A 561 -6.37 12.48 18.41
N GLY A 562 -7.09 12.85 19.46
CA GLY A 562 -6.95 14.14 20.14
C GLY A 562 -5.73 14.24 21.07
N SER A 563 -5.25 13.12 21.61
CA SER A 563 -4.15 13.10 22.60
C SER A 563 -2.76 13.39 22.02
N GLY A 564 -2.64 13.53 20.69
CA GLY A 564 -1.40 13.85 19.98
C GLY A 564 -1.11 15.35 19.82
N LYS A 565 -2.06 16.21 20.21
CA LYS A 565 -1.92 17.68 20.22
C LYS A 565 -1.83 18.17 21.67
#